data_AF-A0A3L8S3X4-F1
#
_entry.id   AF-A0A3L8S3X4-F1
#
_cell.length_a   1.000
_cell.length_b   1.000
_cell.length_c   1.000
_cell.angle_alpha   90.00
_cell.angle_beta   90.00
_cell.angle_gamma   90.00
#
_symmetry.space_group_name_H-M   'P 1'
#
loop_
_entity.id
_entity.type
_entity.pdbx_description
1 polymer ?
#
loop_
_entity_poly.entity_id
_entity_poly.type
_entity_poly.pdbx_seq_one_letter_code
_entity_poly.pdbx_strand_id
1 'polypeptide(L)'
;MSGTVLAGTPIAVDFWSLRRAAGARLFFLSHMHSDHTVGLSSTWHRPLYCSPVTARLLHRRLQVPMCWIRPLEVGQSHVVGGVTVTLIDSNHCPGAVMGRRIDRLYLDNTHCQPQRALPSRALATRQAAQLIRAHPRHHVVIGVYSLGKEALLVDLALEFGTWVVVSPWRLEQMRLLELPDVFTAEEGTGWIRAVDVAEICWDALVTWNAQQPTIAIIPTGRPVKVTHPNIHLIPYSDHSSFEELREFVKWLKPCSVIPIVKGDMCQDYFQEYLSSAPQVPPDFKVPKPVAESGQQQSQRRGQKPTGLWKRSPGSSVPRGVVYESPEKNTEKPGASTGVKVPQHYCEPGLCSKEGCTCHRGEREKLGRAEELGRAEAAPVPSEHLVTGFAEQYLLTPLNVLKQFSAQKFDQVVEDFLRKGDVP
;
A
#
# COMPACT_ATOMS: atom_id res chain seq x y z
N MET A 1 7.74 16.18 5.33
CA MET A 1 7.64 15.73 6.73
C MET A 1 6.16 15.71 7.06
N SER A 2 5.63 14.51 7.32
CA SER A 2 4.18 14.25 7.46
C SER A 2 3.83 13.90 8.91
N GLY A 3 4.38 14.67 9.86
CA GLY A 3 4.25 14.44 11.29
C GLY A 3 3.76 15.66 12.06
N THR A 4 3.22 15.41 13.26
CA THR A 4 2.55 16.44 14.06
C THR A 4 2.74 16.23 15.57
N VAL A 5 2.62 17.33 16.31
CA VAL A 5 2.51 17.31 17.78
C VAL A 5 1.05 17.59 18.10
N LEU A 6 0.40 16.70 18.85
CA LEU A 6 -1.04 16.82 19.12
C LEU A 6 -1.28 17.95 20.12
N ALA A 7 -1.99 19.00 19.68
CA ALA A 7 -2.15 20.24 20.42
C ALA A 7 -2.79 20.01 21.80
N GLY A 8 -2.16 20.56 22.85
CA GLY A 8 -2.62 20.40 24.23
C GLY A 8 -2.27 19.06 24.88
N THR A 9 -1.41 18.26 24.27
CA THR A 9 -0.99 16.95 24.81
C THR A 9 0.54 16.78 24.77
N PRO A 10 1.12 15.84 25.53
CA PRO A 10 2.53 15.50 25.43
C PRO A 10 2.81 14.49 24.29
N ILE A 11 1.95 14.37 23.28
CA ILE A 11 2.03 13.33 22.25
C ILE A 11 2.55 13.91 20.93
N ALA A 12 3.53 13.24 20.34
CA ALA A 12 4.03 13.48 19.00
C ALA A 12 3.86 12.22 18.15
N VAL A 13 3.41 12.38 16.91
CA VAL A 13 3.25 11.31 15.93
C VAL A 13 4.07 11.67 14.69
N ASP A 14 4.97 10.80 14.26
CA ASP A 14 5.84 10.97 13.09
C ASP A 14 6.71 12.24 13.12
N PHE A 15 7.02 12.72 14.32
CA PHE A 15 7.71 13.99 14.53
C PHE A 15 8.93 13.83 15.44
N TRP A 16 10.12 14.02 14.87
CA TRP A 16 11.40 13.62 15.48
C TRP A 16 12.34 14.79 15.81
N SER A 17 11.85 16.03 15.71
CA SER A 17 12.64 17.20 16.08
C SER A 17 12.43 17.55 17.56
N LEU A 18 13.32 17.07 18.44
CA LEU A 18 13.23 17.34 19.88
C LEU A 18 13.22 18.84 20.21
N ARG A 19 13.94 19.67 19.44
CA ARG A 19 13.95 21.14 19.60
C ARG A 19 12.58 21.75 19.35
N ARG A 20 11.83 21.21 18.38
CA ARG A 20 10.51 21.73 17.97
C ARG A 20 9.36 21.05 18.71
N ALA A 21 9.61 19.95 19.39
CA ALA A 21 8.65 19.17 20.17
C ALA A 21 8.84 19.36 21.68
N ALA A 22 9.08 20.59 22.14
CA ALA A 22 9.48 20.88 23.53
C ALA A 22 8.48 20.36 24.59
N GLY A 23 7.19 20.24 24.26
CA GLY A 23 6.16 19.68 25.15
C GLY A 23 5.93 18.17 25.01
N ALA A 24 6.49 17.52 23.98
CA ALA A 24 6.23 16.11 23.71
C ALA A 24 7.08 15.19 24.61
N ARG A 25 6.45 14.17 25.17
CA ARG A 25 7.06 13.11 25.99
C ARG A 25 6.79 11.72 25.44
N LEU A 26 5.71 11.55 24.67
CA LEU A 26 5.31 10.29 24.06
C LEU A 26 5.45 10.41 22.54
N PHE A 27 6.26 9.55 21.93
CA PHE A 27 6.57 9.59 20.51
C PHE A 27 6.05 8.33 19.83
N PHE A 28 5.22 8.49 18.81
CA PHE A 28 4.64 7.38 18.06
C PHE A 28 5.12 7.44 16.62
N LEU A 29 5.48 6.27 16.06
CA LEU A 29 5.77 6.11 14.63
C LEU A 29 4.63 5.30 14.01
N SER A 30 3.92 5.90 13.04
CA SER A 30 2.82 5.24 12.35
C SER A 30 3.33 4.11 11.45
N HIS A 31 4.30 4.41 10.57
CA HIS A 31 4.89 3.45 9.61
C HIS A 31 6.25 3.93 9.08
N MET A 32 6.97 3.06 8.35
CA MET A 32 8.37 3.25 7.95
C MET A 32 8.59 3.96 6.59
N HIS A 33 7.69 4.87 6.20
CA HIS A 33 7.95 5.75 5.05
C HIS A 33 8.91 6.89 5.41
N SER A 34 9.71 7.31 4.43
CA SER A 34 10.81 8.26 4.64
C SER A 34 10.33 9.64 5.09
N ASP A 35 9.18 10.09 4.63
CA ASP A 35 8.57 11.37 4.99
C ASP A 35 7.98 11.40 6.41
N HIS A 36 7.73 10.21 6.99
CA HIS A 36 7.32 10.00 8.38
C HIS A 36 8.51 9.78 9.31
N THR A 37 9.72 9.49 8.83
CA THR A 37 10.92 9.25 9.65
C THR A 37 11.96 10.38 9.56
N VAL A 38 11.60 11.54 9.01
CA VAL A 38 12.55 12.65 8.82
C VAL A 38 13.13 13.12 10.16
N GLY A 39 14.43 12.93 10.35
CA GLY A 39 15.15 13.28 11.58
C GLY A 39 15.22 12.16 12.62
N LEU A 40 14.63 10.99 12.35
CA LEU A 40 14.79 9.78 13.16
C LEU A 40 16.02 9.00 12.67
N SER A 41 16.91 8.63 13.59
CA SER A 41 18.14 7.89 13.27
C SER A 41 18.67 7.15 14.49
N SER A 42 19.83 6.50 14.37
CA SER A 42 20.52 5.79 15.45
C SER A 42 20.85 6.65 16.67
N THR A 43 20.80 7.99 16.56
CA THR A 43 21.04 8.92 17.68
C THR A 43 19.80 9.15 18.55
N TRP A 44 18.66 8.56 18.19
CA TRP A 44 17.43 8.65 18.96
C TRP A 44 17.59 8.01 20.34
N HIS A 45 17.15 8.73 21.38
CA HIS A 45 17.39 8.36 22.78
C HIS A 45 16.17 8.58 23.68
N ARG A 46 14.96 8.38 23.13
CA ARG A 46 13.69 8.47 23.87
C ARG A 46 12.78 7.29 23.55
N PRO A 47 11.88 6.88 24.45
CA PRO A 47 10.89 5.85 24.14
C PRO A 47 10.06 6.22 22.91
N LEU A 48 9.99 5.28 21.95
CA LEU A 48 9.23 5.37 20.72
C LEU A 48 8.30 4.18 20.61
N TYR A 49 7.02 4.44 20.36
CA TYR A 49 5.96 3.43 20.29
C TYR A 49 5.52 3.21 18.85
N CYS A 50 5.37 1.95 18.44
CA CYS A 50 4.96 1.60 17.08
C CYS A 50 4.45 0.15 17.01
N SER A 51 3.98 -0.30 15.84
CA SER A 51 3.59 -1.70 15.65
C SER A 51 4.81 -2.65 15.68
N PRO A 52 4.64 -3.95 15.95
CA PRO A 52 5.74 -4.91 15.96
C PRO A 52 6.50 -4.98 14.63
N VAL A 53 5.79 -4.85 13.50
CA VAL A 53 6.39 -4.80 12.16
C VAL A 53 7.25 -3.55 12.00
N THR A 54 6.71 -2.38 12.34
CA THR A 54 7.44 -1.10 12.30
C THR A 54 8.66 -1.14 13.21
N ALA A 55 8.59 -1.75 14.40
CA ALA A 55 9.71 -1.90 15.32
C ALA A 55 10.89 -2.68 14.70
N ARG A 56 10.60 -3.81 14.04
CA ARG A 56 11.63 -4.62 13.36
C ARG A 56 12.30 -3.85 12.22
N LEU A 57 11.50 -3.18 11.39
CA LEU A 57 12.00 -2.38 10.26
C LEU A 57 12.79 -1.15 10.73
N LEU A 58 12.34 -0.49 11.79
CA LEU A 58 12.97 0.69 12.35
C LEU A 58 14.40 0.40 12.82
N HIS A 59 14.57 -0.68 13.59
CA HIS A 59 15.89 -1.08 14.06
C HIS A 59 16.81 -1.47 12.90
N ARG A 60 16.33 -2.30 11.97
CA ARG A 60 17.17 -2.77 10.84
C ARG A 60 17.57 -1.64 9.90
N ARG A 61 16.67 -0.69 9.60
CA ARG A 61 16.95 0.35 8.59
C ARG A 61 17.57 1.62 9.18
N LEU A 62 17.04 2.12 10.30
CA LEU A 62 17.52 3.39 10.88
C LEU A 62 18.46 3.19 12.07
N GLN A 63 18.71 1.92 12.46
CA GLN A 63 19.64 1.57 13.53
C GLN A 63 19.29 2.24 14.87
N VAL A 64 18.01 2.56 15.08
CA VAL A 64 17.52 3.03 16.38
C VAL A 64 17.77 1.93 17.42
N PRO A 65 18.37 2.23 18.58
CA PRO A 65 18.63 1.22 19.59
C PRO A 65 17.35 0.54 20.08
N MET A 66 17.34 -0.79 20.14
CA MET A 66 16.18 -1.58 20.60
C MET A 66 15.69 -1.18 22.00
N CYS A 67 16.58 -0.70 22.87
CA CYS A 67 16.21 -0.21 24.20
C CYS A 67 15.29 1.01 24.18
N TRP A 68 15.13 1.70 23.04
CA TRP A 68 14.22 2.84 22.86
C TRP A 68 12.93 2.48 22.11
N ILE A 69 12.88 1.31 21.46
CA ILE A 69 11.71 0.89 20.67
C ILE A 69 10.75 0.12 21.59
N ARG A 70 9.47 0.48 21.56
CA ARG A 70 8.38 -0.10 22.36
C ARG A 70 7.28 -0.58 21.42
N PRO A 71 7.33 -1.84 20.93
CA PRO A 71 6.26 -2.37 20.10
C PRO A 71 4.96 -2.48 20.91
N LEU A 72 3.85 -2.08 20.29
CA LEU A 72 2.50 -2.21 20.83
C LEU A 72 1.67 -3.08 19.89
N GLU A 73 1.04 -4.12 20.44
CA GLU A 73 0.21 -5.04 19.64
C GLU A 73 -0.98 -4.33 18.99
N VAL A 74 -1.17 -4.57 17.69
CA VAL A 74 -2.27 -4.01 16.89
C VAL A 74 -3.58 -4.64 17.32
N GLY A 75 -4.63 -3.82 17.43
CA GLY A 75 -5.96 -4.23 17.90
C GLY A 75 -6.10 -4.30 19.43
N GLN A 76 -5.01 -4.10 20.19
CA GLN A 76 -5.04 -4.11 21.65
C GLN A 76 -4.91 -2.70 22.23
N SER A 77 -5.55 -2.46 23.37
CA SER A 77 -5.44 -1.22 24.14
C SER A 77 -4.26 -1.29 25.11
N HIS A 78 -3.41 -0.27 25.10
CA HIS A 78 -2.20 -0.17 25.91
C HIS A 78 -2.25 1.11 26.74
N VAL A 79 -1.76 1.08 27.98
CA VAL A 79 -1.62 2.29 28.80
C VAL A 79 -0.19 2.80 28.69
N VAL A 80 -0.03 3.99 28.12
CA VAL A 80 1.28 4.62 27.86
C VAL A 80 1.26 6.02 28.45
N GLY A 81 2.12 6.31 29.43
CA GLY A 81 2.21 7.66 30.02
C GLY A 81 0.89 8.19 30.60
N GLY A 82 0.02 7.30 31.10
CA GLY A 82 -1.29 7.64 31.64
C GLY A 82 -2.40 7.80 30.61
N VAL A 83 -2.14 7.54 29.32
CA VAL A 83 -3.16 7.53 28.26
C VAL A 83 -3.39 6.12 27.73
N THR A 84 -4.64 5.82 27.36
CA THR A 84 -4.96 4.57 26.66
C THR A 84 -4.76 4.78 25.17
N VAL A 85 -3.98 3.91 24.54
CA VAL A 85 -3.63 3.94 23.12
C VAL A 85 -3.96 2.59 22.48
N THR A 86 -4.65 2.62 21.35
CA THR A 86 -4.93 1.42 20.55
C THR A 86 -4.34 1.63 19.17
N LEU A 87 -3.45 0.73 18.74
CA LEU A 87 -2.98 0.71 17.35
C LEU A 87 -4.02 -0.03 16.51
N ILE A 88 -4.37 0.53 15.36
CA ILE A 88 -5.36 -0.03 14.46
C ILE A 88 -4.73 -0.11 13.08
N ASP A 89 -4.93 -1.23 12.38
CA ASP A 89 -4.49 -1.34 11.00
C ASP A 89 -5.24 -0.32 10.13
N SER A 90 -4.50 0.45 9.33
CA SER A 90 -5.06 1.58 8.57
C SER A 90 -6.17 1.16 7.60
N ASN A 91 -6.13 -0.06 7.06
CA ASN A 91 -7.16 -0.59 6.16
C ASN A 91 -8.33 -1.27 6.90
N HIS A 92 -8.21 -1.49 8.22
CA HIS A 92 -9.27 -2.03 9.07
C HIS A 92 -9.88 -0.99 10.03
N CYS A 93 -9.43 0.26 9.95
CA CYS A 93 -9.83 1.35 10.84
C CYS A 93 -11.35 1.49 11.05
N PRO A 94 -12.21 1.47 10.01
CA PRO A 94 -13.64 1.66 10.20
C PRO A 94 -14.29 0.65 11.16
N GLY A 95 -13.94 -0.63 11.07
CA GLY A 95 -14.52 -1.64 11.97
C GLY A 95 -14.12 -1.43 13.44
N ALA A 96 -12.88 -1.00 13.68
CA ALA A 96 -12.31 -0.92 15.02
C ALA A 96 -12.75 0.33 15.82
N VAL A 97 -13.18 1.40 15.15
CA VAL A 97 -13.63 2.64 15.80
C VAL A 97 -15.16 2.79 15.82
N MET A 98 -15.90 1.79 15.34
CA MET A 98 -17.35 1.79 15.30
C MET A 98 -17.96 2.02 16.70
N GLY A 99 -18.93 2.93 16.79
CA GLY A 99 -19.62 3.28 18.04
C GLY A 99 -18.82 4.16 19.00
N ARG A 100 -17.60 4.59 18.64
CA ARG A 100 -16.80 5.51 19.45
C ARG A 100 -16.97 6.94 18.96
N ARG A 101 -17.15 7.88 19.89
CA ARG A 101 -17.11 9.31 19.60
C ARG A 101 -15.66 9.75 19.40
N ILE A 102 -15.38 10.47 18.31
CA ILE A 102 -14.05 10.99 17.98
C ILE A 102 -14.05 12.53 18.06
N ASP A 103 -13.31 13.10 19.02
CA ASP A 103 -13.21 14.55 19.18
C ASP A 103 -12.35 15.22 18.09
N ARG A 104 -11.19 14.63 17.81
CA ARG A 104 -10.20 15.16 16.85
C ARG A 104 -9.72 14.06 15.93
N LEU A 105 -9.99 14.20 14.64
CA LEU A 105 -9.46 13.33 13.60
C LEU A 105 -8.26 14.02 12.94
N TYR A 106 -7.07 13.47 13.15
CA TYR A 106 -5.91 13.83 12.34
C TYR A 106 -5.95 12.99 11.06
N LEU A 107 -6.15 13.64 9.92
CA LEU A 107 -6.48 12.98 8.66
C LEU A 107 -5.32 13.05 7.66
N ASP A 108 -4.95 11.91 7.08
CA ASP A 108 -4.10 11.88 5.89
C ASP A 108 -4.88 12.44 4.69
N ASN A 109 -4.57 13.67 4.34
CA ASN A 109 -5.22 14.40 3.26
C ASN A 109 -4.43 14.39 1.95
N THR A 110 -3.56 13.40 1.73
CA THR A 110 -2.70 13.28 0.53
C THR A 110 -3.45 13.44 -0.80
N HIS A 111 -4.68 12.90 -0.91
CA HIS A 111 -5.52 13.04 -2.10
C HIS A 111 -6.85 13.75 -1.81
N CYS A 112 -6.84 14.76 -0.93
CA CYS A 112 -8.01 15.56 -0.59
C CYS A 112 -8.37 16.57 -1.70
N GLN A 113 -8.64 16.08 -2.91
CA GLN A 113 -8.89 16.86 -4.13
C GLN A 113 -10.05 16.25 -4.94
N PRO A 114 -11.25 16.87 -4.95
CA PRO A 114 -12.43 16.32 -5.62
C PRO A 114 -12.25 16.06 -7.12
N GLN A 115 -11.40 16.84 -7.78
CA GLN A 115 -11.21 16.75 -9.23
C GLN A 115 -10.31 15.59 -9.66
N ARG A 116 -9.70 14.85 -8.71
CA ARG A 116 -8.77 13.75 -9.00
C ARG A 116 -9.33 12.44 -8.47
N ALA A 117 -10.18 11.81 -9.27
CA ALA A 117 -10.63 10.46 -9.00
C ALA A 117 -9.45 9.48 -9.08
N LEU A 118 -9.39 8.54 -8.16
CA LEU A 118 -8.46 7.42 -8.18
C LEU A 118 -9.26 6.12 -8.32
N PRO A 119 -8.81 5.17 -9.16
CA PRO A 119 -9.42 3.86 -9.22
C PRO A 119 -9.08 3.05 -7.98
N SER A 120 -9.82 1.95 -7.77
CA SER A 120 -9.42 0.97 -6.76
C SER A 120 -8.06 0.35 -7.09
N ARG A 121 -7.33 -0.10 -6.06
CA ARG A 121 -6.04 -0.80 -6.23
C ARG A 121 -6.14 -2.00 -7.18
N ALA A 122 -7.24 -2.75 -7.13
CA ALA A 122 -7.50 -3.87 -8.04
C ALA A 122 -7.65 -3.42 -9.50
N LEU A 123 -8.37 -2.32 -9.76
CA LEU A 123 -8.51 -1.79 -11.12
C LEU A 123 -7.18 -1.22 -11.64
N ALA A 124 -6.42 -0.50 -10.81
CA ALA A 124 -5.10 0.00 -11.18
C ALA A 124 -4.11 -1.15 -11.47
N THR A 125 -4.17 -2.24 -10.70
CA THR A 125 -3.37 -3.45 -10.95
C THR A 125 -3.72 -4.08 -12.29
N ARG A 126 -5.01 -4.20 -12.63
CA ARG A 126 -5.44 -4.67 -13.96
C ARG A 126 -4.95 -3.77 -15.09
N GLN A 127 -4.95 -2.45 -14.90
CA GLN A 127 -4.41 -1.50 -15.88
C GLN A 127 -2.89 -1.71 -16.09
N ALA A 128 -2.13 -1.90 -15.01
CA ALA A 128 -0.70 -2.23 -15.11
C ALA A 128 -0.49 -3.56 -15.86
N ALA A 129 -1.27 -4.59 -15.54
CA ALA A 129 -1.16 -5.88 -16.22
C ALA A 129 -1.54 -5.81 -17.71
N GLN A 130 -2.58 -5.05 -18.08
CA GLN A 130 -2.94 -4.81 -19.47
C GLN A 130 -1.80 -4.12 -20.24
N LEU A 131 -1.16 -3.12 -19.63
CA LEU A 131 0.00 -2.46 -20.20
C LEU A 131 1.16 -3.45 -20.42
N ILE A 132 1.45 -4.30 -19.43
CA ILE A 132 2.51 -5.31 -19.54
C ILE A 132 2.20 -6.31 -20.68
N ARG A 133 0.96 -6.80 -20.77
CA ARG A 133 0.53 -7.70 -21.86
C ARG A 133 0.68 -7.08 -23.25
N ALA A 134 0.49 -5.77 -23.37
CA ALA A 134 0.68 -5.04 -24.63
C ALA A 134 2.17 -4.95 -25.04
N HIS A 135 3.11 -5.32 -24.16
CA HIS A 135 4.55 -5.26 -24.37
C HIS A 135 5.24 -6.62 -24.15
N PRO A 136 4.86 -7.69 -24.87
CA PRO A 136 5.27 -9.07 -24.56
C PRO A 136 6.77 -9.37 -24.72
N ARG A 137 7.53 -8.48 -25.37
CA ARG A 137 8.99 -8.59 -25.56
C ARG A 137 9.80 -7.65 -24.67
N HIS A 138 9.16 -6.94 -23.74
CA HIS A 138 9.82 -5.98 -22.89
C HIS A 138 10.13 -6.53 -21.50
N HIS A 139 11.24 -6.09 -20.93
CA HIS A 139 11.40 -6.09 -19.48
C HIS A 139 10.54 -4.98 -18.86
N VAL A 140 10.10 -5.21 -17.64
CA VAL A 140 9.23 -4.29 -16.91
C VAL A 140 9.95 -3.81 -15.66
N VAL A 141 10.01 -2.50 -15.52
CA VAL A 141 10.58 -1.83 -14.34
C VAL A 141 9.46 -1.14 -13.58
N ILE A 142 9.28 -1.45 -12.31
CA ILE A 142 8.25 -0.85 -11.47
C ILE A 142 8.92 0.06 -10.45
N GLY A 143 8.60 1.36 -10.51
CA GLY A 143 9.12 2.37 -9.60
C GLY A 143 8.36 2.36 -8.29
N VAL A 144 9.02 1.96 -7.21
CA VAL A 144 8.43 1.91 -5.87
C VAL A 144 9.26 2.75 -4.91
N TYR A 145 8.64 3.15 -3.79
CA TYR A 145 9.39 3.76 -2.69
C TYR A 145 10.00 2.66 -1.81
N SER A 146 10.76 3.06 -0.80
CA SER A 146 11.39 2.15 0.17
C SER A 146 10.45 1.19 0.93
N LEU A 147 9.15 1.44 0.94
CA LEU A 147 8.09 0.55 1.44
C LEU A 147 6.80 0.89 0.67
N GLY A 148 5.83 -0.01 0.68
CA GLY A 148 4.54 0.15 0.01
C GLY A 148 4.50 -0.52 -1.36
N LYS A 149 3.28 -0.73 -1.85
CA LYS A 149 2.95 -1.37 -3.14
C LYS A 149 3.37 -2.84 -3.26
N GLU A 150 3.66 -3.51 -2.16
CA GLU A 150 4.04 -4.92 -2.17
C GLU A 150 2.92 -5.79 -2.73
N ALA A 151 1.65 -5.48 -2.43
CA ALA A 151 0.49 -6.17 -3.00
C ALA A 151 0.47 -6.10 -4.53
N LEU A 152 0.70 -4.92 -5.12
CA LEU A 152 0.81 -4.75 -6.58
C LEU A 152 1.93 -5.63 -7.16
N LEU A 153 3.10 -5.67 -6.52
CA LEU A 153 4.21 -6.48 -7.00
C LEU A 153 3.90 -7.98 -6.92
N VAL A 154 3.28 -8.44 -5.82
CA VAL A 154 2.84 -9.83 -5.66
C VAL A 154 1.82 -10.20 -6.74
N ASP A 155 0.78 -9.38 -6.92
CA ASP A 155 -0.29 -9.66 -7.87
C ASP A 155 0.27 -9.77 -9.30
N LEU A 156 1.17 -8.87 -9.70
CA LEU A 156 1.83 -8.93 -11.00
C LEU A 156 2.76 -10.15 -11.12
N ALA A 157 3.52 -10.50 -10.08
CA ALA A 157 4.37 -11.68 -10.09
C ALA A 157 3.58 -12.96 -10.35
N LEU A 158 2.46 -13.11 -9.63
CA LEU A 158 1.56 -14.26 -9.73
C LEU A 158 0.84 -14.29 -11.09
N GLU A 159 0.35 -13.14 -11.56
CA GLU A 159 -0.36 -13.02 -12.84
C GLU A 159 0.52 -13.40 -14.04
N PHE A 160 1.81 -13.08 -13.97
CA PHE A 160 2.76 -13.31 -15.06
C PHE A 160 3.67 -14.52 -14.84
N GLY A 161 3.50 -15.26 -13.73
CA GLY A 161 4.28 -16.45 -13.41
C GLY A 161 5.78 -16.19 -13.43
N THR A 162 6.21 -15.06 -12.85
CA THR A 162 7.60 -14.60 -12.91
C THR A 162 8.08 -14.10 -11.55
N TRP A 163 9.38 -14.17 -11.32
CA TRP A 163 9.99 -13.55 -10.16
C TRP A 163 10.02 -12.02 -10.31
N VAL A 164 9.74 -11.31 -9.23
CA VAL A 164 10.03 -9.87 -9.16
C VAL A 164 11.42 -9.68 -8.58
N VAL A 165 12.33 -9.21 -9.43
CA VAL A 165 13.71 -8.90 -9.04
C VAL A 165 13.74 -7.61 -8.23
N VAL A 166 14.33 -7.64 -7.04
CA VAL A 166 14.42 -6.50 -6.12
C VAL A 166 15.82 -6.40 -5.51
N SER A 167 16.14 -5.27 -4.89
CA SER A 167 17.40 -5.15 -4.15
C SER A 167 17.48 -6.15 -2.98
N PRO A 168 18.69 -6.61 -2.57
CA PRO A 168 18.85 -7.51 -1.43
C PRO A 168 18.16 -7.03 -0.15
N TRP A 169 18.19 -5.71 0.07
CA TRP A 169 17.53 -5.08 1.20
C TRP A 169 16.00 -5.18 1.10
N ARG A 170 15.42 -4.93 -0.08
CA ARG A 170 13.97 -5.05 -0.26
C ARG A 170 13.50 -6.50 -0.13
N LEU A 171 14.31 -7.47 -0.58
CA LEU A 171 14.03 -8.89 -0.37
C LEU A 171 13.99 -9.25 1.13
N GLU A 172 14.91 -8.69 1.93
CA GLU A 172 14.88 -8.86 3.39
C GLU A 172 13.60 -8.29 4.00
N GLN A 173 13.15 -7.10 3.54
CA GLN A 173 11.87 -6.53 3.99
C GLN A 173 10.69 -7.44 3.65
N MET A 174 10.64 -7.98 2.43
CA MET A 174 9.55 -8.85 1.97
C MET A 174 9.45 -10.11 2.85
N ARG A 175 10.59 -10.68 3.24
CA ARG A 175 10.65 -11.80 4.20
C ARG A 175 10.16 -11.40 5.60
N LEU A 176 10.52 -10.20 6.08
CA LEU A 176 10.07 -9.69 7.39
C LEU A 176 8.57 -9.38 7.44
N LEU A 177 7.97 -9.09 6.28
CA LEU A 177 6.55 -8.88 6.07
C LEU A 177 5.80 -10.19 5.79
N GLU A 178 6.50 -11.33 5.71
CA GLU A 178 5.91 -12.65 5.44
C GLU A 178 5.08 -12.68 4.15
N LEU A 179 5.58 -11.97 3.11
CA LEU A 179 4.94 -11.95 1.80
C LEU A 179 5.15 -13.27 1.04
N PRO A 180 4.31 -13.57 0.03
CA PRO A 180 4.52 -14.71 -0.85
C PRO A 180 5.94 -14.77 -1.44
N ASP A 181 6.45 -15.98 -1.62
CA ASP A 181 7.80 -16.26 -2.12
C ASP A 181 7.86 -16.09 -3.65
N VAL A 182 7.74 -14.85 -4.10
CA VAL A 182 7.74 -14.44 -5.51
C VAL A 182 8.81 -13.38 -5.81
N PHE A 183 9.73 -13.18 -4.86
CA PHE A 183 10.75 -12.14 -4.90
C PHE A 183 12.15 -12.73 -4.86
N THR A 184 13.06 -12.10 -5.60
CA THR A 184 14.46 -12.54 -5.68
C THR A 184 15.39 -11.33 -5.80
N ALA A 185 16.64 -11.50 -5.35
CA ALA A 185 17.70 -10.51 -5.55
C ALA A 185 18.67 -10.91 -6.67
N GLU A 186 18.45 -12.07 -7.29
CA GLU A 186 19.28 -12.58 -8.37
C GLU A 186 18.85 -11.99 -9.71
N GLU A 187 19.73 -11.21 -10.31
CA GLU A 187 19.48 -10.62 -11.63
C GLU A 187 19.27 -11.71 -12.69
N GLY A 188 18.36 -11.46 -13.63
CA GLY A 188 18.06 -12.38 -14.75
C GLY A 188 17.07 -13.51 -14.44
N THR A 189 16.75 -13.78 -13.17
CA THR A 189 15.75 -14.80 -12.79
C THR A 189 14.30 -14.38 -13.06
N GLY A 190 14.05 -13.09 -13.19
CA GLY A 190 12.76 -12.50 -13.52
C GLY A 190 12.89 -11.33 -14.48
N TRP A 191 11.83 -11.09 -15.25
CA TRP A 191 11.75 -10.00 -16.24
C TRP A 191 10.94 -8.80 -15.75
N ILE A 192 10.36 -8.89 -14.55
CA ILE A 192 9.82 -7.76 -13.79
C ILE A 192 10.83 -7.41 -12.69
N ARG A 193 11.20 -6.14 -12.57
CA ARG A 193 12.02 -5.65 -11.46
C ARG A 193 11.37 -4.47 -10.74
N ALA A 194 11.54 -4.39 -9.42
CA ALA A 194 11.14 -3.23 -8.64
C ALA A 194 12.36 -2.44 -8.18
N VAL A 195 12.39 -1.15 -8.51
CA VAL A 195 13.52 -0.23 -8.25
C VAL A 195 13.03 1.00 -7.49
N ASP A 196 13.96 1.79 -6.92
CA ASP A 196 13.55 3.09 -6.37
C ASP A 196 13.01 3.97 -7.51
N VAL A 197 11.87 4.63 -7.29
CA VAL A 197 11.25 5.49 -8.29
C VAL A 197 12.21 6.58 -8.80
N ALA A 198 13.18 7.03 -7.99
CA ALA A 198 14.20 8.00 -8.39
C ALA A 198 15.17 7.47 -9.47
N GLU A 199 15.29 6.14 -9.63
CA GLU A 199 16.10 5.51 -10.69
C GLU A 199 15.42 5.58 -12.05
N ILE A 200 14.11 5.82 -12.10
CA ILE A 200 13.36 5.87 -13.36
C ILE A 200 13.48 7.26 -13.97
N CYS A 201 14.45 7.42 -14.85
CA CYS A 201 14.69 8.63 -15.61
C CYS A 201 15.01 8.33 -17.08
N TRP A 202 15.13 9.37 -17.91
CA TRP A 202 15.42 9.23 -19.34
C TRP A 202 16.69 8.40 -19.59
N ASP A 203 17.80 8.79 -18.96
CA ASP A 203 19.11 8.17 -19.19
C ASP A 203 19.12 6.69 -18.78
N ALA A 204 18.49 6.37 -17.65
CA ALA A 204 18.34 4.99 -17.19
C ALA A 204 17.57 4.14 -18.21
N LEU A 205 16.45 4.64 -18.74
CA LEU A 205 15.68 3.92 -19.77
C LEU A 205 16.50 3.71 -21.05
N VAL A 206 17.28 4.71 -21.49
CA VAL A 206 18.17 4.57 -22.65
C VAL A 206 19.19 3.47 -22.42
N THR A 207 19.82 3.43 -21.24
CA THR A 207 20.78 2.37 -20.88
C THR A 207 20.11 0.99 -20.84
N TRP A 208 18.93 0.87 -20.25
CA TRP A 208 18.23 -0.41 -20.17
C TRP A 208 17.79 -0.91 -21.54
N ASN A 209 17.27 -0.03 -22.40
CA ASN A 209 16.87 -0.35 -23.76
C ASN A 209 18.04 -0.82 -24.64
N ALA A 210 19.28 -0.43 -24.33
CA ALA A 210 20.46 -0.93 -25.03
C ALA A 210 20.72 -2.42 -24.78
N GLN A 211 20.22 -2.97 -23.67
CA GLN A 211 20.35 -4.39 -23.32
C GLN A 211 19.10 -5.17 -23.72
N GLN A 212 17.92 -4.67 -23.36
CA GLN A 212 16.63 -5.30 -23.63
C GLN A 212 15.55 -4.21 -23.72
N PRO A 213 14.62 -4.28 -24.70
CA PRO A 213 13.47 -3.39 -24.74
C PRO A 213 12.79 -3.32 -23.37
N THR A 214 12.60 -2.12 -22.84
CA THR A 214 12.16 -1.90 -21.46
C THR A 214 11.04 -0.87 -21.41
N ILE A 215 9.99 -1.20 -20.65
CA ILE A 215 9.00 -0.23 -20.17
C ILE A 215 9.17 -0.01 -18.67
N ALA A 216 8.86 1.21 -18.24
CA ALA A 216 8.84 1.57 -16.83
C ALA A 216 7.42 1.95 -16.41
N ILE A 217 6.98 1.47 -15.27
CA ILE A 217 5.69 1.75 -14.66
C ILE A 217 5.94 2.50 -13.36
N ILE A 218 5.37 3.69 -13.24
CA ILE A 218 5.33 4.44 -11.98
C ILE A 218 3.90 4.34 -11.44
N PRO A 219 3.63 3.39 -10.53
CA PRO A 219 2.36 3.33 -9.81
C PRO A 219 2.26 4.52 -8.84
N THR A 220 1.44 5.52 -9.14
CA THR A 220 1.25 6.69 -8.28
C THR A 220 -0.09 7.37 -8.53
N GLY A 221 -0.78 7.75 -7.45
CA GLY A 221 -1.92 8.66 -7.52
C GLY A 221 -1.53 10.14 -7.61
N ARG A 222 -0.24 10.47 -7.51
CA ARG A 222 0.26 11.86 -7.56
C ARG A 222 0.66 12.24 -8.98
N PRO A 223 0.49 13.52 -9.37
CA PRO A 223 0.96 13.99 -10.67
C PRO A 223 2.49 13.89 -10.74
N VAL A 224 2.99 13.22 -11.77
CA VAL A 224 4.42 13.07 -12.04
C VAL A 224 4.68 13.46 -13.49
N LYS A 225 5.75 14.20 -13.75
CA LYS A 225 6.16 14.52 -15.12
C LYS A 225 6.79 13.29 -15.75
N VAL A 226 6.17 12.79 -16.82
CA VAL A 226 6.74 11.72 -17.63
C VAL A 226 7.88 12.29 -18.46
N THR A 227 9.07 11.73 -18.29
CA THR A 227 10.25 12.20 -19.01
C THR A 227 10.45 11.47 -20.33
N HIS A 228 10.06 10.19 -20.45
CA HIS A 228 10.33 9.31 -21.60
C HIS A 228 9.06 8.56 -22.06
N PRO A 229 8.87 8.28 -23.37
CA PRO A 229 7.65 7.65 -23.89
C PRO A 229 7.35 6.25 -23.32
N ASN A 230 8.38 5.47 -22.97
CA ASN A 230 8.23 4.15 -22.33
C ASN A 230 8.06 4.22 -20.79
N ILE A 231 7.87 5.42 -20.22
CA ILE A 231 7.51 5.57 -18.81
C ILE A 231 6.00 5.80 -18.75
N HIS A 232 5.31 4.88 -18.08
CA HIS A 232 3.86 4.86 -17.96
C HIS A 232 3.44 5.11 -16.51
N LEU A 233 2.52 6.05 -16.31
CA LEU A 233 1.91 6.27 -15.00
C LEU A 233 0.70 5.36 -14.86
N ILE A 234 0.61 4.66 -13.73
CA ILE A 234 -0.60 3.91 -13.35
C ILE A 234 -1.13 4.53 -12.07
N PRO A 235 -2.42 4.93 -12.00
CA PRO A 235 -3.01 5.61 -10.83
C PRO A 235 -3.30 4.63 -9.67
N TYR A 236 -2.29 3.85 -9.27
CA TYR A 236 -2.31 3.02 -8.08
C TYR A 236 -1.88 3.85 -6.87
N SER A 237 -2.68 3.88 -5.81
CA SER A 237 -2.36 4.58 -4.57
C SER A 237 -2.58 3.70 -3.34
N ASP A 238 -1.71 3.86 -2.35
CA ASP A 238 -1.86 3.31 -0.99
C ASP A 238 -2.49 4.34 -0.03
N HIS A 239 -2.89 5.52 -0.54
CA HIS A 239 -3.63 6.54 0.19
C HIS A 239 -5.08 6.59 -0.27
N SER A 240 -6.00 6.91 0.64
CA SER A 240 -7.41 7.09 0.34
C SER A 240 -7.64 8.16 -0.73
N SER A 241 -8.52 7.87 -1.66
CA SER A 241 -9.09 8.84 -2.60
C SER A 241 -9.97 9.87 -1.89
N PHE A 242 -10.28 10.99 -2.55
CA PHE A 242 -11.19 12.01 -1.99
C PHE A 242 -12.54 11.42 -1.58
N GLU A 243 -13.11 10.54 -2.40
CA GLU A 243 -14.39 9.91 -2.13
C GLU A 243 -14.33 8.98 -0.91
N GLU A 244 -13.27 8.17 -0.78
CA GLU A 244 -13.05 7.33 0.39
C GLU A 244 -12.84 8.16 1.67
N LEU A 245 -12.12 9.28 1.58
CA LEU A 245 -11.97 10.22 2.69
C LEU A 245 -13.33 10.81 3.11
N ARG A 246 -14.14 11.24 2.13
CA ARG A 246 -15.47 11.80 2.38
C ARG A 246 -16.37 10.80 3.07
N GLU A 247 -16.50 9.59 2.52
CA GLU A 247 -17.33 8.54 3.11
C GLU A 247 -16.83 8.13 4.50
N PHE A 248 -15.50 8.06 4.70
CA PHE A 248 -14.93 7.78 6.02
C PHE A 248 -15.28 8.86 7.05
N VAL A 249 -15.12 10.15 6.70
CA VAL A 249 -15.42 11.25 7.62
C VAL A 249 -16.93 11.36 7.90
N LYS A 250 -17.75 11.18 6.86
CA LYS A 250 -19.22 11.14 6.95
C LYS A 250 -19.72 10.01 7.83
N TRP A 251 -19.07 8.85 7.77
CA TRP A 251 -19.38 7.72 8.64
C TRP A 251 -18.91 7.95 10.08
N LEU A 252 -17.68 8.45 10.27
CA LEU A 252 -17.07 8.63 11.60
C LEU A 252 -17.64 9.82 12.39
N LYS A 253 -18.08 10.86 11.68
CA LYS A 253 -18.63 12.11 12.22
C LYS A 253 -17.81 12.73 13.36
N PRO A 254 -16.50 12.99 13.17
CA PRO A 254 -15.67 13.56 14.22
C PRO A 254 -16.13 14.98 14.59
N CYS A 255 -15.76 15.49 15.77
CA CYS A 255 -16.03 16.88 16.12
C CYS A 255 -15.10 17.88 15.41
N SER A 256 -13.93 17.44 14.95
CA SER A 256 -12.99 18.26 14.18
C SER A 256 -12.08 17.41 13.31
N VAL A 257 -11.68 17.96 12.15
CA VAL A 257 -10.72 17.35 11.22
C VAL A 257 -9.47 18.24 11.14
N ILE A 258 -8.30 17.63 11.31
CA ILE A 258 -7.00 18.30 11.29
C ILE A 258 -6.15 17.65 10.20
N PRO A 259 -5.82 18.36 9.10
CA PRO A 259 -5.01 17.78 8.02
C PRO A 259 -3.56 17.54 8.47
N ILE A 260 -3.02 16.37 8.14
CA ILE A 260 -1.62 16.02 8.41
C ILE A 260 -0.68 16.65 7.36
N VAL A 261 -1.08 16.62 6.09
CA VAL A 261 -0.34 17.21 4.98
C VAL A 261 -0.71 18.70 4.90
N LYS A 262 0.27 19.59 5.13
CA LYS A 262 0.05 21.03 5.17
C LYS A 262 -0.12 21.61 3.75
N GLY A 263 -1.12 22.48 3.56
CA GLY A 263 -1.26 23.31 2.36
C GLY A 263 -2.58 23.19 1.60
N ASP A 264 -3.46 22.25 1.98
CA ASP A 264 -4.74 22.02 1.29
C ASP A 264 -5.95 22.53 2.08
N MET A 265 -6.97 23.02 1.36
CA MET A 265 -8.29 23.44 1.88
C MET A 265 -9.16 22.24 2.31
N CYS A 266 -8.53 21.21 2.89
CA CYS A 266 -9.17 19.93 3.13
C CYS A 266 -10.27 19.99 4.20
N GLN A 267 -10.16 20.93 5.13
CA GLN A 267 -11.13 21.09 6.23
C GLN A 267 -12.51 21.52 5.72
N ASP A 268 -12.55 22.42 4.73
CA ASP A 268 -13.80 22.99 4.21
C ASP A 268 -14.71 21.92 3.60
N TYR A 269 -14.13 20.90 2.97
CA TYR A 269 -14.88 19.80 2.34
C TYR A 269 -15.61 18.90 3.33
N PHE A 270 -15.23 18.92 4.62
CA PHE A 270 -15.76 18.00 5.61
C PHE A 270 -16.63 18.65 6.67
N GLN A 271 -16.79 19.97 6.62
CA GLN A 271 -17.48 20.74 7.65
C GLN A 271 -18.94 20.27 7.87
N GLU A 272 -19.63 19.87 6.80
CA GLU A 272 -21.00 19.37 6.86
C GLU A 272 -21.15 18.00 7.55
N TYR A 273 -20.05 17.24 7.67
CA TYR A 273 -20.05 15.90 8.26
C TYR A 273 -19.65 15.87 9.74
N LEU A 274 -19.29 17.03 10.30
CA LEU A 274 -18.82 17.10 11.68
C LEU A 274 -19.99 17.04 12.67
N SER A 275 -19.77 16.36 13.80
CA SER A 275 -20.73 16.36 14.91
C SER A 275 -20.74 17.71 15.63
N SER A 276 -21.91 18.22 16.00
CA SER A 276 -22.06 19.44 16.83
C SER A 276 -21.40 19.23 18.21
N ALA A 277 -20.51 20.13 18.64
CA ALA A 277 -19.66 19.95 19.82
C ALA A 277 -20.19 20.63 21.10
N PRO A 278 -19.94 20.07 22.30
CA PRO A 278 -19.55 20.84 23.47
C PRO A 278 -18.06 21.27 23.34
N GLN A 279 -17.80 22.57 23.50
CA GLN A 279 -16.56 23.27 23.13
C GLN A 279 -15.39 23.18 24.14
N VAL A 280 -15.20 22.10 24.89
CA VAL A 280 -14.05 22.00 25.80
C VAL A 280 -13.42 20.60 25.74
N PRO A 281 -12.22 20.46 25.14
CA PRO A 281 -11.43 19.25 25.29
C PRO A 281 -11.18 19.01 26.80
N PRO A 282 -11.21 17.76 27.30
CA PRO A 282 -10.79 17.50 28.66
C PRO A 282 -9.37 18.04 28.84
N ASP A 283 -9.22 18.94 29.81
CA ASP A 283 -7.97 19.60 30.12
C ASP A 283 -6.95 18.50 30.46
N PHE A 284 -6.03 18.24 29.53
CA PHE A 284 -5.07 17.15 29.65
C PHE A 284 -4.03 17.55 30.70
N LYS A 285 -4.38 17.41 31.98
CA LYS A 285 -3.47 17.63 33.10
C LYS A 285 -2.40 16.55 33.02
N VAL A 286 -1.26 16.90 32.43
CA VAL A 286 -0.06 16.05 32.40
C VAL A 286 0.23 15.62 33.84
N PRO A 287 0.18 14.32 34.17
CA PRO A 287 0.60 13.86 35.48
C PRO A 287 2.03 14.35 35.73
N LYS A 288 2.26 15.01 36.87
CA LYS A 288 3.63 15.38 37.27
C LYS A 288 4.48 14.11 37.23
N PRO A 289 5.71 14.16 36.72
CA PRO A 289 6.56 12.97 36.70
C PRO A 289 6.69 12.46 38.12
N VAL A 290 6.26 11.22 38.36
CA VAL A 290 6.67 10.49 39.55
C VAL A 290 8.18 10.37 39.41
N ALA A 291 8.92 11.02 40.32
CA ALA A 291 10.35 10.84 40.40
C ALA A 291 10.59 9.35 40.60
N GLU A 292 11.11 8.66 39.59
CA GLU A 292 11.76 7.37 39.81
C GLU A 292 12.86 7.65 40.82
N SER A 293 12.68 7.09 42.01
CA SER A 293 13.62 7.14 43.13
C SER A 293 14.91 6.43 42.71
N GLY A 294 15.77 7.16 42.00
CA GLY A 294 17.14 6.79 41.79
C GLY A 294 17.92 6.90 43.09
N GLN A 295 17.92 5.82 43.89
CA GLN A 295 19.00 5.52 44.84
C GLN A 295 18.86 4.10 45.38
N GLN A 296 19.34 3.12 44.61
CA GLN A 296 19.99 1.92 45.14
C GLN A 296 20.89 1.30 44.07
N GLN A 297 21.95 2.03 43.72
CA GLN A 297 23.18 1.42 43.22
C GLN A 297 24.35 1.92 44.06
N SER A 298 24.60 1.21 45.15
CA SER A 298 25.93 1.14 45.73
C SER A 298 26.11 -0.26 46.29
N GLN A 299 27.22 -0.88 45.90
CA GLN A 299 27.77 -2.15 46.36
C GLN A 299 27.15 -3.44 45.82
N ARG A 300 27.77 -3.96 44.75
CA ARG A 300 28.44 -5.28 44.80
C ARG A 300 29.40 -5.40 43.62
N ARG A 301 30.69 -5.23 43.93
CA ARG A 301 31.81 -5.74 43.12
C ARG A 301 31.79 -7.27 43.19
N GLY A 302 32.06 -7.89 42.05
CA GLY A 302 32.62 -9.23 41.95
C GLY A 302 31.61 -10.37 42.07
N GLN A 303 31.18 -10.89 40.92
CA GLN A 303 31.03 -12.33 40.65
C GLN A 303 30.66 -12.53 39.17
N LYS A 304 31.51 -13.29 38.45
CA LYS A 304 31.16 -13.85 37.13
C LYS A 304 30.08 -14.92 37.33
N PRO A 305 29.07 -15.00 36.46
CA PRO A 305 28.36 -16.24 36.23
C PRO A 305 28.77 -16.83 34.88
N THR A 306 29.54 -17.91 34.96
CA THR A 306 29.53 -18.98 33.96
C THR A 306 28.12 -19.54 33.86
N GLY A 307 27.52 -19.50 32.68
CA GLY A 307 26.19 -20.04 32.42
C GLY A 307 26.11 -20.56 30.99
N LEU A 308 26.24 -21.87 30.84
CA LEU A 308 26.06 -22.63 29.60
C LEU A 308 24.70 -22.33 28.97
N TRP A 309 24.68 -21.84 27.73
CA TRP A 309 23.49 -21.90 26.90
C TRP A 309 23.52 -23.22 26.14
N LYS A 310 22.70 -24.15 26.63
CA LYS A 310 22.41 -25.42 25.94
C LYS A 310 21.90 -25.12 24.54
N ARG A 311 22.65 -25.59 23.53
CA ARG A 311 22.12 -25.85 22.19
C ARG A 311 21.08 -26.95 22.28
N SER A 312 19.97 -26.78 21.60
CA SER A 312 19.04 -27.85 21.24
C SER A 312 18.37 -27.52 19.90
N PRO A 313 17.95 -28.55 19.15
CA PRO A 313 18.39 -28.76 17.77
C PRO A 313 17.36 -28.32 16.73
N GLY A 314 17.81 -28.33 15.46
CA GLY A 314 17.15 -27.68 14.33
C GLY A 314 15.72 -28.11 14.01
N SER A 315 15.03 -27.20 13.33
CA SER A 315 13.83 -27.48 12.55
C SER A 315 14.08 -27.13 11.09
N SER A 316 14.02 -28.17 10.27
CA SER A 316 13.79 -28.23 8.82
C SER A 316 13.70 -26.92 8.03
N VAL A 317 14.59 -26.80 7.06
CA VAL A 317 14.47 -25.96 5.86
C VAL A 317 13.21 -26.36 5.09
N PRO A 318 12.30 -25.43 4.74
CA PRO A 318 11.26 -25.71 3.75
C PRO A 318 11.93 -25.86 2.39
N ARG A 319 11.83 -27.05 1.78
CA ARG A 319 12.27 -27.28 0.40
C ARG A 319 11.27 -26.58 -0.54
N GLY A 320 11.79 -25.73 -1.41
CA GLY A 320 11.01 -25.04 -2.43
C GLY A 320 10.36 -25.99 -3.44
N VAL A 321 9.37 -25.46 -4.15
CA VAL A 321 8.74 -26.12 -5.29
C VAL A 321 9.69 -26.09 -6.47
N VAL A 322 10.02 -27.26 -7.02
CA VAL A 322 10.82 -27.41 -8.25
C VAL A 322 9.87 -27.25 -9.43
N TYR A 323 10.13 -26.28 -10.30
CA TYR A 323 9.58 -26.26 -11.65
C TYR A 323 10.58 -26.94 -12.59
N GLU A 324 10.23 -28.10 -13.12
CA GLU A 324 10.99 -28.72 -14.21
C GLU A 324 10.66 -28.01 -15.53
N SER A 325 11.71 -27.59 -16.25
CA SER A 325 11.60 -27.13 -17.63
C SER A 325 11.35 -28.32 -18.56
N PRO A 326 10.44 -28.24 -19.54
CA PRO A 326 10.21 -29.35 -20.46
C PRO A 326 11.36 -29.43 -21.47
N GLU A 327 12.30 -30.33 -21.23
CA GLU A 327 13.24 -30.75 -22.26
C GLU A 327 12.58 -31.68 -23.28
N LYS A 328 12.96 -31.43 -24.54
CA LYS A 328 12.68 -32.21 -25.73
C LYS A 328 12.93 -33.71 -25.50
N ASN A 329 11.97 -34.54 -25.89
CA ASN A 329 12.27 -35.89 -26.36
C ASN A 329 11.68 -36.08 -27.76
N THR A 330 12.61 -36.25 -28.69
CA THR A 330 12.46 -36.87 -30.00
C THR A 330 12.07 -38.33 -29.84
N GLU A 331 11.02 -38.78 -30.53
CA GLU A 331 10.92 -40.13 -31.10
C GLU A 331 9.80 -40.19 -32.16
N LYS A 332 10.07 -40.89 -33.27
CA LYS A 332 9.19 -41.25 -34.41
C LYS A 332 9.42 -42.76 -34.65
N PRO A 333 8.64 -43.49 -35.50
CA PRO A 333 7.23 -43.34 -35.92
C PRO A 333 6.44 -44.68 -35.86
N GLY A 334 5.10 -44.62 -35.96
CA GLY A 334 4.25 -45.80 -36.19
C GLY A 334 2.94 -45.45 -36.91
N ALA A 335 2.72 -46.09 -38.06
CA ALA A 335 1.58 -46.07 -38.99
C ALA A 335 0.20 -46.35 -38.31
N SER A 336 -1.00 -46.09 -38.82
CA SER A 336 -1.58 -45.65 -40.11
C SER A 336 -3.10 -45.43 -39.89
N THR A 337 -3.79 -44.95 -40.93
CA THR A 337 -5.25 -44.75 -41.13
C THR A 337 -5.72 -43.35 -40.72
N GLY A 338 -6.22 -42.45 -41.57
CA GLY A 338 -6.54 -42.48 -42.99
C GLY A 338 -7.89 -41.82 -43.22
N VAL A 339 -7.97 -40.49 -43.37
CA VAL A 339 -9.12 -39.79 -43.98
C VAL A 339 -8.62 -38.53 -44.72
N LYS A 340 -9.22 -38.30 -45.89
CA LYS A 340 -8.81 -37.41 -46.98
C LYS A 340 -9.00 -35.91 -46.73
N VAL A 341 -8.13 -35.16 -47.41
CA VAL A 341 -8.05 -33.71 -47.67
C VAL A 341 -9.21 -33.21 -48.57
N PRO A 342 -9.48 -31.88 -48.72
CA PRO A 342 -8.64 -30.92 -49.50
C PRO A 342 -8.38 -29.59 -48.73
N GLN A 343 -7.15 -29.10 -48.52
CA GLN A 343 -6.24 -28.39 -49.44
C GLN A 343 -6.86 -27.21 -50.19
N HIS A 344 -6.57 -26.00 -49.72
CA HIS A 344 -6.13 -24.90 -50.57
C HIS A 344 -4.88 -24.26 -49.95
N TYR A 345 -3.76 -24.43 -50.65
CA TYR A 345 -2.51 -23.71 -50.49
C TYR A 345 -2.55 -22.43 -51.34
N CYS A 346 -1.92 -21.34 -50.87
CA CYS A 346 -0.68 -20.79 -51.45
C CYS A 346 -0.29 -19.47 -50.77
N GLU A 347 0.92 -19.44 -50.20
CA GLU A 347 1.74 -18.23 -49.97
C GLU A 347 2.52 -17.84 -51.28
N PRO A 348 3.61 -17.05 -51.26
CA PRO A 348 3.73 -15.59 -51.11
C PRO A 348 4.50 -14.97 -52.31
N GLY A 349 4.56 -13.63 -52.42
CA GLY A 349 5.39 -13.00 -53.46
C GLY A 349 5.59 -11.49 -53.36
N LEU A 350 6.75 -11.11 -52.85
CA LEU A 350 7.58 -9.92 -53.11
C LEU A 350 7.16 -8.98 -54.28
N CYS A 351 7.16 -7.67 -54.02
CA CYS A 351 7.80 -6.72 -54.95
C CYS A 351 8.19 -5.40 -54.27
N SER A 352 9.44 -5.01 -54.48
CA SER A 352 10.06 -3.75 -54.11
C SER A 352 10.04 -2.80 -55.30
N LYS A 353 9.75 -1.50 -55.10
CA LYS A 353 10.48 -0.31 -55.62
C LYS A 353 9.61 0.96 -55.64
N GLU A 354 10.20 2.00 -55.04
CA GLU A 354 10.28 3.42 -55.45
C GLU A 354 9.09 4.14 -56.13
N GLY A 355 8.59 5.16 -55.42
CA GLY A 355 8.62 6.56 -55.88
C GLY A 355 7.64 7.00 -56.98
N CYS A 356 6.58 7.72 -56.60
CA CYS A 356 6.08 8.85 -57.39
C CYS A 356 5.20 9.79 -56.55
N THR A 357 5.62 11.05 -56.51
CA THR A 357 4.87 12.22 -56.03
C THR A 357 3.73 12.59 -56.98
N CYS A 358 2.58 12.96 -56.44
CA CYS A 358 1.70 13.96 -57.06
C CYS A 358 0.97 14.80 -56.00
N HIS A 359 0.91 16.09 -56.31
CA HIS A 359 0.54 17.22 -55.48
C HIS A 359 -0.96 17.59 -55.66
N ARG A 360 -1.51 18.18 -54.58
CA ARG A 360 -2.31 19.43 -54.54
C ARG A 360 -3.84 19.40 -54.78
N GLY A 361 -4.52 20.04 -53.83
CA GLY A 361 -5.84 20.69 -53.92
C GLY A 361 -6.72 20.29 -52.73
N GLU A 362 -7.30 21.14 -51.88
CA GLU A 362 -7.31 22.60 -51.73
C GLU A 362 -7.87 22.91 -50.33
N ARG A 363 -7.58 24.10 -49.80
CA ARG A 363 -8.12 24.63 -48.53
C ARG A 363 -9.55 25.13 -48.76
N GLU A 364 -10.41 25.03 -47.74
CA GLU A 364 -11.26 26.16 -47.36
C GLU A 364 -11.61 26.16 -45.87
N LYS A 365 -11.87 27.37 -45.37
CA LYS A 365 -11.80 27.79 -43.96
C LYS A 365 -13.15 28.41 -43.59
N LEU A 366 -13.52 28.23 -42.31
CA LEU A 366 -14.21 29.19 -41.43
C LEU A 366 -15.72 29.46 -41.61
N GLY A 367 -16.47 29.31 -40.50
CA GLY A 367 -17.79 29.92 -40.29
C GLY A 367 -18.37 29.55 -38.92
N ARG A 368 -18.76 30.55 -38.13
CA ARG A 368 -19.21 30.51 -36.72
C ARG A 368 -20.67 31.03 -36.65
N ALA A 369 -21.35 30.71 -35.53
CA ALA A 369 -22.65 31.23 -35.02
C ALA A 369 -23.90 30.47 -35.55
N GLU A 370 -25.00 30.25 -34.82
CA GLU A 370 -25.52 30.82 -33.56
C GLU A 370 -26.69 29.93 -33.01
N GLU A 371 -27.17 30.23 -31.80
CA GLU A 371 -28.26 29.59 -31.02
C GLU A 371 -29.66 29.63 -31.66
N LEU A 372 -30.57 28.73 -31.22
CA LEU A 372 -31.90 29.03 -30.62
C LEU A 372 -32.78 27.75 -30.46
N GLY A 373 -33.49 27.63 -29.32
CA GLY A 373 -34.70 26.82 -29.22
C GLY A 373 -35.00 26.14 -27.86
N ARG A 374 -35.78 26.83 -27.01
CA ARG A 374 -36.38 26.37 -25.73
C ARG A 374 -37.57 25.41 -25.92
N ALA A 375 -37.84 24.56 -24.92
CA ALA A 375 -39.20 24.14 -24.52
C ALA A 375 -39.24 23.81 -23.00
N GLU A 376 -40.35 24.17 -22.34
CA GLU A 376 -40.59 24.27 -20.89
C GLU A 376 -41.11 22.98 -20.19
N ALA A 377 -41.11 23.01 -18.84
CA ALA A 377 -41.55 22.02 -17.83
C ALA A 377 -43.09 21.77 -17.79
N ALA A 378 -43.75 20.87 -17.03
CA ALA A 378 -43.59 20.10 -15.77
C ALA A 378 -44.69 18.97 -15.74
N PRO A 379 -45.10 18.24 -14.66
CA PRO A 379 -44.65 18.13 -13.25
C PRO A 379 -44.52 16.66 -12.69
N VAL A 380 -44.19 16.57 -11.40
CA VAL A 380 -43.92 15.40 -10.52
C VAL A 380 -45.23 14.74 -9.98
N PRO A 381 -45.23 13.43 -9.63
CA PRO A 381 -45.38 12.99 -8.22
C PRO A 381 -44.41 11.82 -7.87
N SER A 382 -43.55 11.92 -6.84
CA SER A 382 -43.72 11.53 -5.41
C SER A 382 -43.97 10.04 -5.12
N GLU A 383 -43.08 9.48 -4.27
CA GLU A 383 -43.16 8.23 -3.47
C GLU A 383 -42.75 6.88 -4.11
N HIS A 384 -41.52 6.42 -3.80
CA HIS A 384 -41.27 5.46 -2.70
C HIS A 384 -39.77 5.15 -2.61
N LEU A 385 -39.14 5.56 -1.50
CA LEU A 385 -37.80 5.13 -1.10
C LEU A 385 -37.83 3.64 -0.72
N VAL A 386 -36.99 2.84 -1.37
CA VAL A 386 -36.52 1.57 -0.80
C VAL A 386 -35.02 1.72 -0.56
N THR A 387 -34.69 1.90 0.71
CA THR A 387 -33.38 1.69 1.33
C THR A 387 -32.94 0.25 1.12
N GLY A 388 -31.76 0.03 0.53
CA GLY A 388 -31.23 -1.33 0.41
C GLY A 388 -29.94 -1.46 -0.40
N PHE A 389 -28.87 -0.76 -0.01
CA PHE A 389 -27.51 -1.09 -0.45
C PHE A 389 -26.52 -0.81 0.66
N ALA A 390 -26.58 -1.60 1.73
CA ALA A 390 -25.64 -1.58 2.84
C ALA A 390 -25.22 -3.00 3.26
N GLU A 391 -25.07 -3.92 2.31
CA GLU A 391 -24.54 -5.25 2.58
C GLU A 391 -23.76 -5.75 1.35
N GLN A 392 -22.49 -5.34 1.21
CA GLN A 392 -21.45 -6.07 0.45
C GLN A 392 -20.09 -5.33 0.47
N TYR A 393 -19.59 -5.01 1.66
CA TYR A 393 -18.17 -4.67 1.83
C TYR A 393 -17.54 -5.55 2.91
N LEU A 394 -17.49 -6.86 2.66
CA LEU A 394 -16.53 -7.74 3.30
C LEU A 394 -15.21 -7.60 2.56
N LEU A 395 -14.44 -6.58 2.92
CA LEU A 395 -13.03 -6.47 2.52
C LEU A 395 -12.23 -7.45 3.38
N THR A 396 -11.80 -8.54 2.75
CA THR A 396 -10.90 -9.54 3.33
C THR A 396 -9.62 -8.86 3.81
N PRO A 397 -9.21 -9.05 5.08
CA PRO A 397 -7.91 -8.60 5.56
C PRO A 397 -6.75 -9.23 4.80
N LEU A 398 -5.72 -8.44 4.52
CA LEU A 398 -4.35 -8.92 4.36
C LEU A 398 -3.83 -9.39 5.72
N ASN A 399 -4.41 -10.47 6.22
CA ASN A 399 -3.71 -11.44 7.04
C ASN A 399 -3.68 -12.69 6.18
N VAL A 400 -2.50 -12.98 5.65
CA VAL A 400 -1.99 -14.29 5.24
C VAL A 400 -3.08 -15.35 5.11
N LEU A 401 -3.25 -15.87 3.88
CA LEU A 401 -3.82 -17.18 3.57
C LEU A 401 -3.43 -18.20 4.65
N LYS A 402 -4.20 -18.24 5.74
CA LYS A 402 -4.24 -19.37 6.65
C LYS A 402 -5.04 -20.40 5.89
N GLN A 403 -4.30 -21.25 5.20
CA GLN A 403 -4.72 -22.57 4.75
C GLN A 403 -5.79 -23.12 5.69
N PHE A 404 -7.05 -23.16 5.26
CA PHE A 404 -8.03 -24.21 5.57
C PHE A 404 -9.18 -24.04 4.57
N SER A 405 -9.55 -25.13 3.91
CA SER A 405 -10.64 -25.16 2.94
C SER A 405 -11.94 -24.66 3.59
N ALA A 406 -12.68 -23.82 2.86
CA ALA A 406 -13.93 -23.20 3.30
C ALA A 406 -14.95 -24.20 3.90
N GLN A 407 -14.90 -25.47 3.51
CA GLN A 407 -15.80 -26.51 3.99
C GLN A 407 -15.69 -26.86 5.48
N LYS A 408 -14.56 -26.57 6.16
CA LYS A 408 -14.42 -26.86 7.60
C LYS A 408 -14.90 -25.74 8.51
N PHE A 409 -14.91 -24.49 8.03
CA PHE A 409 -15.32 -23.34 8.83
C PHE A 409 -16.84 -23.32 9.02
N ASP A 410 -17.59 -23.56 7.93
CA ASP A 410 -19.06 -23.60 7.96
C ASP A 410 -19.57 -24.69 8.90
N GLN A 411 -18.89 -25.85 8.95
CA GLN A 411 -19.26 -26.96 9.83
C GLN A 411 -19.02 -26.65 11.32
N VAL A 412 -17.97 -25.90 11.65
CA VAL A 412 -17.66 -25.48 13.03
C VAL A 412 -18.59 -24.36 13.50
N VAL A 413 -19.02 -23.47 12.60
CA VAL A 413 -20.01 -22.43 12.90
C VAL A 413 -21.40 -23.03 13.08
N GLU A 414 -21.79 -23.98 12.24
CA GLU A 414 -23.05 -24.73 12.38
C GLU A 414 -23.11 -25.53 13.69
N ASP A 415 -22.01 -26.19 14.08
CA ASP A 415 -21.92 -26.93 15.35
C ASP A 415 -21.92 -26.02 16.59
N PHE A 416 -21.46 -24.77 16.45
CA PHE A 416 -21.49 -23.77 17.52
C PHE A 416 -22.89 -23.18 17.70
N LEU A 417 -23.60 -22.90 16.60
CA LEU A 417 -24.98 -22.39 16.62
C LEU A 417 -25.98 -23.45 17.12
N ARG A 418 -25.73 -24.73 16.86
CA ARG A 418 -26.60 -25.83 17.32
C ARG A 418 -26.49 -26.15 18.82
N LYS A 419 -25.49 -25.60 19.52
CA LYS A 419 -25.30 -25.78 20.98
C LYS A 419 -25.91 -24.65 21.82
N GLY A 420 -26.56 -23.68 21.19
CA GLY A 420 -27.15 -22.51 21.86
C GLY A 420 -28.60 -22.68 22.34
N ASP A 421 -29.31 -23.71 21.90
CA ASP A 421 -30.71 -23.94 22.28
C ASP A 421 -30.92 -25.37 22.76
N VAL A 422 -31.21 -25.52 24.06
CA VAL A 422 -32.19 -26.42 24.70
C VAL A 422 -32.06 -26.18 26.22
N PRO A 423 -33.18 -26.12 26.97
CA PRO A 423 -33.35 -25.28 28.16
C PRO A 423 -32.72 -25.78 29.46
#